data_AF-A0AAE1DBT7-F1
#
_entry.id   AF-A0AAE1DBT7-F1
#
_cell.length_a   1.000
_cell.length_b   1.000
_cell.length_c   1.000
_cell.angle_alpha   90.00
_cell.angle_beta   90.00
_cell.angle_gamma   90.00
#
_symmetry.space_group_name_H-M   'P 1'
#
loop_
_entity.id
_entity.type
_entity.pdbx_description
1 polymer ?
#
loop_
_entity_poly.entity_id
_entity_poly.type
_entity_poly.pdbx_seq_one_letter_code
_entity_poly.pdbx_strand_id
1 'polypeptide(L)'
;MTVYFLTLQKAVVSASPAALCNLLAIILKYCNPSNPLELWFNHKTELSEDFIHRFGTSDDRSDNASLAALEHLVLRMEGRPLRGYCLPAPDQNWLKGLTPMT
;
A
#
# COMPACT_ATOMS: atom_id res chain seq x y z
N MET A 1 -10.23 -16.18 -1.24
CA MET A 1 -8.93 -15.55 -0.95
C MET A 1 -7.98 -15.60 -2.15
N THR A 2 -7.96 -16.68 -2.93
CA THR A 2 -6.99 -16.95 -4.01
C THR A 2 -7.06 -16.02 -5.24
N VAL A 3 -8.22 -15.51 -5.64
CA VAL A 3 -8.34 -14.76 -6.92
C VAL A 3 -7.53 -13.45 -6.90
N TYR A 4 -7.74 -12.59 -5.90
CA TYR A 4 -7.05 -11.29 -5.82
C TYR A 4 -5.54 -11.44 -5.58
N PHE A 5 -5.16 -12.44 -4.79
CA PHE A 5 -3.76 -12.81 -4.60
C PHE A 5 -3.10 -13.17 -5.94
N LEU A 6 -3.71 -14.06 -6.73
CA LEU A 6 -3.18 -14.44 -8.04
C LEU A 6 -3.17 -13.26 -9.02
N THR A 7 -4.17 -12.36 -8.94
CA THR A 7 -4.21 -11.15 -9.76
C THR A 7 -3.02 -10.24 -9.46
N LEU A 8 -2.74 -9.95 -8.18
CA LEU A 8 -1.56 -9.16 -7.79
C LEU A 8 -0.27 -9.89 -8.11
N GLN A 9 -0.16 -11.18 -7.81
CA GLN A 9 1.02 -11.99 -8.08
C GLN A 9 1.40 -11.99 -9.56
N LYS A 10 0.41 -12.06 -10.46
CA LYS A 10 0.66 -11.95 -11.90
C LYS A 10 1.09 -10.55 -12.32
N ALA A 11 0.52 -9.52 -11.71
CA ALA A 11 0.86 -8.14 -12.00
C ALA A 11 2.29 -7.79 -11.55
N VAL A 12 2.80 -8.38 -10.46
CA VAL A 12 4.17 -8.13 -9.96
C VAL A 12 5.23 -8.34 -11.05
N VAL A 13 5.03 -9.29 -11.96
CA VAL A 13 6.00 -9.62 -13.01
C VAL A 13 6.10 -8.53 -14.09
N SER A 14 5.07 -7.69 -14.26
CA SER A 14 4.95 -6.78 -15.41
C SER A 14 4.53 -5.35 -15.08
N ALA A 15 4.08 -5.08 -13.85
CA ALA A 15 3.56 -3.79 -13.42
C ALA A 15 4.57 -3.04 -12.56
N SER A 16 4.52 -1.71 -12.61
CA SER A 16 5.28 -0.87 -11.67
C SER A 16 4.65 -0.89 -10.27
N PRO A 17 5.41 -0.56 -9.21
CA PRO A 17 4.89 -0.51 -7.83
C PRO A 17 3.69 0.43 -7.68
N ALA A 18 3.73 1.59 -8.34
CA ALA A 18 2.59 2.50 -8.42
C ALA A 18 1.35 1.88 -9.09
N ALA A 19 1.52 1.06 -10.14
CA ALA A 19 0.43 0.33 -10.78
C ALA A 19 -0.11 -0.79 -9.88
N LEU A 20 0.75 -1.48 -9.13
CA LEU A 20 0.34 -2.46 -8.11
C LEU A 20 -0.49 -1.79 -7.00
N CYS A 21 -0.07 -0.62 -6.52
CA CYS A 21 -0.83 0.16 -5.54
C CYS A 21 -2.21 0.56 -6.06
N ASN A 22 -2.31 0.99 -7.33
CA ASN A 22 -3.60 1.27 -7.96
C ASN A 22 -4.49 0.02 -8.04
N LEU A 23 -3.93 -1.12 -8.45
CA LEU A 23 -4.66 -2.38 -8.54
C LEU A 23 -5.19 -2.82 -7.17
N LEU A 24 -4.36 -2.74 -6.13
CA LEU A 24 -4.77 -3.01 -4.76
C LEU A 24 -5.88 -2.07 -4.30
N ALA A 25 -5.77 -0.76 -4.58
CA ALA A 25 -6.79 0.22 -4.24
C ALA A 25 -8.14 -0.11 -4.89
N ILE A 26 -8.14 -0.52 -6.17
CA ILE A 26 -9.33 -0.95 -6.90
C ILE A 26 -9.94 -2.19 -6.25
N ILE A 27 -9.12 -3.20 -5.92
CA ILE A 27 -9.57 -4.42 -5.25
C ILE A 27 -10.23 -4.08 -3.90
N LEU A 28 -9.59 -3.25 -3.08
CA LEU A 28 -10.14 -2.83 -1.79
C LEU A 28 -11.50 -2.14 -1.97
N LYS A 29 -11.59 -1.17 -2.88
CA LYS A 29 -12.77 -0.33 -3.07
C LYS A 29 -13.96 -1.10 -3.68
N TYR A 30 -13.72 -1.85 -4.75
CA TYR A 30 -14.80 -2.39 -5.58
C TYR A 30 -15.03 -3.89 -5.38
N CYS A 31 -14.03 -4.62 -4.91
CA CYS A 31 -14.11 -6.08 -4.81
C CYS A 31 -14.32 -6.58 -3.38
N ASN A 32 -14.17 -5.70 -2.37
CA ASN A 32 -14.37 -5.99 -0.95
C ASN A 32 -13.78 -7.36 -0.54
N PRO A 33 -12.46 -7.53 -0.67
CA PRO A 33 -11.80 -8.81 -0.42
C PRO A 33 -12.04 -9.29 1.02
N SER A 34 -12.13 -10.60 1.21
CA SER A 34 -12.39 -11.19 2.54
C SER A 34 -11.24 -11.01 3.53
N ASN A 35 -9.99 -10.92 3.04
CA ASN A 35 -8.81 -10.68 3.89
C ASN A 35 -7.86 -9.65 3.25
N PRO A 36 -8.20 -8.36 3.31
CA PRO A 36 -7.41 -7.28 2.72
C PRO A 36 -6.04 -7.10 3.40
N LEU A 37 -5.95 -7.42 4.71
CA LEU A 37 -4.71 -7.30 5.48
C LEU A 37 -3.66 -8.31 5.02
N GLU A 38 -4.05 -9.56 4.81
CA GLU A 38 -3.16 -10.60 4.27
C GLU A 38 -2.69 -10.27 2.85
N LEU A 39 -3.59 -9.74 2.02
CA LEU A 39 -3.27 -9.29 0.67
C LEU A 39 -2.19 -8.20 0.69
N TRP A 40 -2.28 -7.25 1.62
CA TRP A 40 -1.24 -6.26 1.85
C TRP A 40 0.10 -6.91 2.28
N PHE A 41 0.10 -7.71 3.34
CA PHE A 41 1.34 -8.30 3.86
C PHE A 41 2.07 -9.18 2.86
N ASN A 42 1.34 -9.89 2.00
CA ASN A 42 1.91 -10.77 0.98
C ASN A 42 2.54 -10.03 -0.21
N HIS A 43 2.21 -8.75 -0.40
CA HIS A 43 2.67 -7.97 -1.55
C HIS A 43 3.35 -6.63 -1.14
N LYS A 44 3.54 -6.38 0.16
CA LYS A 44 4.00 -5.07 0.66
C LYS A 44 5.39 -4.71 0.16
N THR A 45 6.26 -5.69 -0.05
CA THR A 45 7.63 -5.45 -0.55
C THR A 45 7.58 -4.89 -1.97
N GLU A 46 6.76 -5.49 -2.82
CA GLU A 46 6.59 -5.09 -4.22
C GLU A 46 5.81 -3.78 -4.32
N LEU A 47 4.80 -3.58 -3.47
CA LEU A 47 4.04 -2.32 -3.38
C LEU A 47 4.92 -1.16 -2.92
N SER A 48 5.92 -1.45 -2.06
CA SER A 48 6.84 -0.47 -1.50
C SER A 48 8.13 -0.28 -2.27
N GLU A 49 8.37 -1.02 -3.35
CA GLU A 49 9.65 -1.03 -4.06
C GLU A 49 10.12 0.39 -4.49
N ASP A 50 9.22 1.24 -4.99
CA ASP A 50 9.55 2.63 -5.33
C ASP A 50 10.06 3.42 -4.11
N PHE A 51 9.46 3.20 -2.94
CA PHE A 51 9.85 3.85 -1.70
C PHE A 51 11.10 3.22 -1.08
N ILE A 52 11.28 1.90 -1.24
CA ILE A 52 12.50 1.19 -0.85
C ILE A 52 13.69 1.75 -1.63
N HIS A 53 13.55 1.90 -2.95
CA HIS A 53 14.58 2.52 -3.78
C HIS A 53 14.85 3.97 -3.39
N ARG A 54 13.81 4.73 -3.02
CA ARG A 54 13.94 6.14 -2.61
C ARG A 54 14.59 6.32 -1.23
N PHE A 55 14.25 5.46 -0.27
CA PHE A 55 14.74 5.56 1.12
C PHE A 55 15.99 4.71 1.38
N GLY A 56 16.33 3.81 0.47
CA GLY A 56 17.47 2.88 0.58
C GLY A 56 17.24 1.74 1.58
N THR A 57 16.00 1.51 2.03
CA THR A 57 15.68 0.51 3.05
C THR A 57 14.26 -0.03 2.89
N SER A 58 14.08 -1.31 3.21
CA SER A 58 12.79 -2.00 3.32
C SER A 58 12.40 -2.07 4.79
N ASP A 59 12.00 -0.92 5.34
CA ASP A 59 11.60 -0.78 6.73
C ASP A 59 10.18 -0.19 6.85
N ASP A 60 9.77 0.08 8.08
CA ASP A 60 8.44 0.64 8.36
C ASP A 60 8.21 1.99 7.63
N ARG A 61 9.25 2.72 7.22
CA ARG A 61 9.10 3.99 6.49
C ARG A 61 8.68 3.75 5.04
N SER A 62 9.28 2.77 4.36
CA SER A 62 8.86 2.41 3.01
C SER A 62 7.44 1.85 3.00
N ASP A 63 7.11 1.00 3.98
CA ASP A 63 5.76 0.45 4.13
C ASP A 63 4.74 1.55 4.44
N ASN A 64 5.07 2.48 5.34
CA ASN A 64 4.20 3.60 5.68
C ASN A 64 3.95 4.54 4.49
N ALA A 65 4.96 4.82 3.69
CA ALA A 65 4.83 5.67 2.50
C ALA A 65 3.92 5.02 1.44
N SER A 66 4.05 3.71 1.25
CA SER A 66 3.15 2.92 0.41
C SER A 66 1.71 2.89 0.92
N LEU A 67 1.51 2.72 2.23
CA LEU A 67 0.18 2.81 2.85
C LEU A 67 -0.42 4.20 2.65
N ALA A 68 0.38 5.27 2.75
CA ALA A 68 -0.08 6.63 2.51
C ALA A 68 -0.50 6.84 1.04
N ALA A 69 0.30 6.34 0.10
CA ALA A 69 -0.03 6.38 -1.33
C ALA A 69 -1.31 5.58 -1.61
N LEU A 70 -1.42 4.38 -1.05
CA LEU A 70 -2.58 3.50 -1.19
C LEU A 70 -3.85 4.16 -0.62
N GLU A 71 -3.78 4.75 0.57
CA GLU A 71 -4.91 5.46 1.18
C GLU A 71 -5.38 6.61 0.30
N HIS A 72 -4.45 7.41 -0.22
CA HIS A 72 -4.76 8.50 -1.12
C HIS A 72 -5.46 8.01 -2.40
N LEU A 73 -5.03 6.89 -2.98
CA LEU A 73 -5.68 6.29 -4.15
C LEU A 73 -7.11 5.82 -3.83
N VAL A 74 -7.30 5.14 -2.70
CA VAL A 74 -8.62 4.66 -2.28
C VAL A 74 -9.58 5.83 -2.02
N LEU A 75 -9.12 6.89 -1.36
CA LEU A 75 -9.93 8.09 -1.10
C LEU A 75 -10.30 8.83 -2.39
N ARG A 76 -9.40 8.90 -3.37
CA ARG A 76 -9.69 9.47 -4.70
C ARG A 76 -10.80 8.73 -5.46
N MET A 77 -11.03 7.46 -5.14
CA MET A 77 -12.11 6.64 -5.69
C MET A 77 -13.37 6.66 -4.81
N GLU A 78 -13.52 7.67 -3.95
CA GLU A 78 -14.63 7.79 -2.98
C GLU A 78 -14.72 6.56 -2.06
N GLY A 79 -13.56 5.99 -1.74
CA GLY A 79 -13.41 4.93 -0.76
C GLY A 79 -13.40 5.44 0.68
N ARG A 80 -13.27 4.50 1.62
CA ARG A 80 -13.04 4.80 3.03
C ARG A 80 -11.53 4.90 3.33
N PRO A 81 -11.13 5.45 4.49
CA PRO A 81 -9.76 5.32 4.97
C PRO A 81 -9.34 3.84 5.09
N LEU A 82 -8.04 3.54 5.08
CA LEU A 82 -7.53 2.16 5.11
C LEU A 82 -8.01 1.35 6.32
N ARG A 83 -8.22 2.02 7.46
CA ARG A 83 -8.83 1.39 8.65
C ARG A 83 -10.21 0.80 8.38
N GLY A 84 -10.98 1.42 7.47
CA GLY A 84 -12.29 0.92 7.02
C GLY A 84 -12.22 -0.36 6.17
N TYR A 85 -11.01 -0.78 5.80
CA TYR A 85 -10.71 -2.05 5.14
C TYR A 85 -9.79 -2.93 6.01
N CYS A 86 -9.70 -2.70 7.32
CA CYS A 86 -8.83 -3.44 8.23
C CYS A 86 -7.32 -3.38 7.89
N LEU A 87 -6.88 -2.39 7.12
CA LEU A 87 -5.46 -2.12 6.88
C LEU A 87 -4.90 -1.17 7.95
N PRO A 88 -3.58 -1.23 8.22
CA PRO A 88 -2.90 -0.22 9.03
C PRO A 88 -3.10 1.17 8.42
N ALA A 89 -3.45 2.14 9.25
CA ALA A 89 -3.47 3.54 8.81
C ALA A 89 -2.03 4.02 8.62
N PRO A 90 -1.77 4.82 7.57
CA PRO A 90 -0.48 5.48 7.46
C PRO A 90 -0.29 6.44 8.64
N ASP A 91 0.86 6.36 9.29
CA ASP A 91 1.32 7.35 10.24
C ASP A 91 1.59 8.65 9.48
N GLN A 92 0.71 9.65 9.66
CA GLN A 92 0.84 10.98 9.04
C GLN A 92 1.91 11.85 9.73
N ASN A 93 2.42 11.43 10.88
CA ASN A 93 3.38 12.17 11.68
C ASN A 93 4.84 11.81 11.32
N TRP A 94 5.07 10.93 10.34
CA TRP A 94 6.41 10.46 9.94
C TRP A 94 7.35 11.59 9.47
N LEU A 95 6.81 12.68 8.92
CA LEU A 95 7.57 13.88 8.56
C LEU A 95 8.18 14.60 9.79
N LYS A 96 7.61 14.43 11.00
CA LYS A 96 8.15 15.05 12.22
C LYS A 96 9.41 14.36 12.75
N GLY A 97 9.69 13.13 12.33
CA GLY A 97 10.95 12.46 12.63
C GLY A 97 12.13 12.91 11.75
N LEU A 98 11.86 13.73 10.72
CA LEU A 98 12.85 14.22 9.75
C LEU A 98 13.23 15.69 9.96
N THR A 99 12.65 16.37 10.95
CA THR A 99 13.21 17.66 11.36
C THR A 99 14.56 17.39 12.03
N PRO A 100 15.69 17.90 11.52
CA PRO A 100 16.92 17.88 12.30
C PRO A 100 16.61 18.57 13.63
N MET A 101 16.98 17.94 14.74
CA MET A 101 16.88 18.56 16.06
C MET A 101 17.53 19.94 15.97
N THR A 102 16.71 20.97 16.15
CA THR A 102 17.16 22.37 16.18
C THR A 102 17.76 22.67 17.54
#